data_AF-A0A2Z3HVB9-F1
#
_entry.id   AF-A0A2Z3HVB9-F1
#
_cell.length_a   1.000
_cell.length_b   1.000
_cell.length_c   1.000
_cell.angle_alpha   90.00
_cell.angle_beta   90.00
_cell.angle_gamma   90.00
#
_symmetry.space_group_name_H-M   'P 1'
#
loop_
_entity.id
_entity.type
_entity.pdbx_description
1 polymer ?
#
loop_
_entity_poly.entity_id
_entity_poly.type
_entity_poly.pdbx_seq_one_letter_code
_entity_poly.pdbx_strand_id
1 'polypeptide(L)'
;MAWLIPILWAYIVPGVGTNICKVWEIRSRFQLGRFRLQHGFVFGSATSLLVWIIHQPAQGMVDIFIQSFITCSVIDFWNVLYDIIAIKAGGLYVYNQPWAQGKEPESIVLDYALWIFGGFDFCYGLVLAGDEYTASNYKLSLLDNSLFFIMGLVVCIVIPVLGVMIKSYKRYGHFGIEPCSK
;
A
#
# COMPACT_ATOMS: atom_id res chain seq x y z
N MET A 1 5.86 15.42 -2.01
CA MET A 1 5.64 14.00 -2.37
C MET A 1 5.29 13.13 -1.17
N ALA A 2 6.00 13.32 -0.04
CA ALA A 2 5.80 12.59 1.21
C ALA A 2 4.32 12.37 1.60
N TRP A 3 3.46 13.38 1.52
CA TRP A 3 2.08 13.26 2.00
C TRP A 3 1.10 12.83 0.91
N LEU A 4 1.35 13.26 -0.33
CA LEU A 4 0.40 13.11 -1.43
C LEU A 4 0.39 11.70 -2.01
N ILE A 5 1.55 11.06 -2.14
CA ILE A 5 1.65 9.67 -2.63
C ILE A 5 0.81 8.71 -1.78
N PRO A 6 0.99 8.63 -0.44
CA PRO A 6 0.22 7.68 0.37
C PRO A 6 -1.27 8.00 0.39
N ILE A 7 -1.67 9.29 0.33
CA ILE A 7 -3.08 9.67 0.20
C ILE A 7 -3.68 9.17 -1.12
N LEU A 8 -3.02 9.48 -2.25
CA LEU A 8 -3.50 9.07 -3.57
C LEU A 8 -3.53 7.56 -3.70
N TRP A 9 -2.48 6.87 -3.26
CA TRP A 9 -2.42 5.42 -3.27
C TRP A 9 -3.59 4.81 -2.47
N ALA A 10 -3.84 5.32 -1.26
CA ALA A 10 -4.92 4.84 -0.40
C ALA A 10 -6.33 5.19 -0.93
N TYR A 11 -6.45 6.11 -1.89
CA TYR A 11 -7.68 6.30 -2.66
C TYR A 11 -7.78 5.38 -3.87
N ILE A 12 -6.70 5.24 -4.62
CA ILE A 12 -6.67 4.53 -5.90
C ILE A 12 -6.75 3.03 -5.66
N VAL A 13 -5.79 2.45 -4.93
CA VAL A 13 -5.66 0.99 -4.83
C VAL A 13 -6.86 0.37 -4.10
N PRO A 14 -7.24 0.81 -2.89
CA PRO A 14 -8.41 0.23 -2.25
C PRO A 14 -9.72 0.68 -2.90
N GLY A 15 -9.81 1.86 -3.51
CA GLY A 15 -10.98 2.26 -4.30
C GLY A 15 -11.24 1.33 -5.49
N VAL A 16 -10.19 0.99 -6.26
CA VAL A 16 -10.25 0.00 -7.35
C VAL A 16 -10.57 -1.38 -6.80
N GLY A 17 -9.87 -1.81 -5.74
CA GLY A 17 -10.08 -3.09 -5.09
C GLY A 17 -11.52 -3.30 -4.60
N THR A 18 -12.15 -2.26 -4.05
CA THR A 18 -13.52 -2.34 -3.54
C THR A 18 -14.59 -2.19 -4.61
N ASN A 19 -14.43 -1.25 -5.55
CA ASN A 19 -15.51 -0.86 -6.46
C ASN A 19 -15.43 -1.51 -7.84
N ILE A 20 -14.22 -1.78 -8.34
CA ILE A 20 -14.00 -2.36 -9.66
C ILE A 20 -13.77 -3.87 -9.53
N CYS A 21 -12.70 -4.26 -8.82
CA CYS A 21 -12.33 -5.66 -8.63
C CYS A 21 -13.25 -6.38 -7.64
N LYS A 22 -13.89 -5.64 -6.74
CA LYS A 22 -14.80 -6.15 -5.69
C LYS A 22 -14.17 -7.17 -4.74
N VAL A 23 -12.84 -7.28 -4.71
CA VAL A 23 -12.07 -8.18 -3.84
C VAL A 23 -12.06 -7.71 -2.39
N TRP A 24 -12.36 -6.44 -2.15
CA TRP A 24 -12.48 -5.85 -0.83
C TRP A 24 -13.87 -5.28 -0.58
N GLU A 25 -14.29 -5.30 0.68
CA GLU A 25 -15.48 -4.59 1.17
C GLU A 25 -15.19 -4.01 2.55
N ILE A 26 -15.27 -2.69 2.68
CA ILE A 26 -15.09 -2.00 3.96
C ILE A 26 -16.46 -1.58 4.44
N ARG A 27 -16.97 -2.13 5.56
CA ARG A 27 -18.25 -1.75 6.14
C ARG A 27 -18.13 -0.50 7.00
N SER A 28 -18.79 0.59 6.60
CA SER A 28 -18.83 1.84 7.38
C SER A 28 -20.09 2.64 7.07
N ARG A 29 -20.45 3.60 7.93
CA ARG A 29 -21.64 4.44 7.76
C ARG A 29 -21.56 5.41 6.57
N PHE A 30 -20.35 5.82 6.16
CA PHE A 30 -20.13 6.81 5.12
C PHE A 30 -19.27 6.20 4.00
N GLN A 31 -19.95 5.66 2.98
CA GLN A 31 -19.32 4.96 1.86
C GLN A 31 -19.67 5.61 0.52
N LEU A 32 -18.74 5.53 -0.42
CA LEU A 32 -18.98 5.68 -1.85
C LEU A 32 -18.79 4.29 -2.50
N GLY A 33 -19.90 3.63 -2.82
CA GLY A 33 -19.88 2.21 -3.18
C GLY A 33 -19.46 1.34 -1.99
N ARG A 34 -18.39 0.56 -2.14
CA ARG A 34 -17.80 -0.29 -1.07
C ARG A 34 -16.58 0.36 -0.38
N PHE A 35 -16.31 1.63 -0.68
CA PHE A 35 -15.15 2.37 -0.21
C PHE A 35 -15.53 3.47 0.78
N ARG A 36 -14.69 3.74 1.78
CA ARG A 36 -14.93 4.78 2.80
C ARG A 36 -14.37 6.13 2.34
N LEU A 37 -15.19 7.18 2.33
CA LEU A 37 -14.84 8.48 1.74
C LEU A 37 -13.57 9.13 2.30
N GLN A 38 -13.36 9.06 3.61
CA GLN A 38 -12.18 9.65 4.27
C GLN A 38 -10.94 8.74 4.26
N HIS A 39 -11.03 7.53 3.69
CA HIS A 39 -10.02 6.48 3.87
C HIS A 39 -8.62 6.95 3.44
N GLY A 40 -8.49 7.54 2.24
CA GLY A 40 -7.18 7.98 1.76
C GLY A 40 -6.53 9.06 2.61
N PHE A 41 -7.29 10.03 3.14
CA PHE A 41 -6.75 11.01 4.06
C PHE A 41 -6.32 10.41 5.40
N VAL A 42 -7.14 9.54 5.99
CA VAL A 42 -6.82 8.93 7.29
C VAL A 42 -5.60 8.02 7.19
N PHE A 43 -5.59 7.11 6.21
CA PHE A 43 -4.45 6.22 6.00
C PHE A 43 -3.21 6.99 5.56
N GLY A 44 -3.33 7.86 4.56
CA GLY A 44 -2.19 8.58 4.02
C GLY A 44 -1.52 9.50 5.04
N SER A 45 -2.30 10.16 5.91
CA SER A 45 -1.76 10.98 7.00
C SER A 45 -1.10 10.14 8.09
N ALA A 46 -1.70 9.01 8.49
CA ALA A 46 -1.10 8.10 9.47
C ALA A 46 0.22 7.51 8.95
N THR A 47 0.23 7.03 7.70
CA THR A 47 1.45 6.57 7.02
C THR A 47 2.52 7.65 7.01
N SER A 48 2.19 8.86 6.58
CA SER A 48 3.16 9.97 6.51
C SER A 48 3.72 10.33 7.89
N LEU A 49 2.88 10.29 8.94
CA LEU A 49 3.32 10.55 10.32
C LEU A 49 4.29 9.48 10.81
N LEU A 50 3.99 8.21 10.58
CA LEU A 50 4.88 7.10 10.96
C LEU A 50 6.21 7.20 10.22
N VAL A 51 6.19 7.51 8.93
CA VAL A 51 7.41 7.73 8.14
C VAL A 51 8.21 8.89 8.69
N TRP A 52 7.57 10.00 9.03
CA TRP A 52 8.25 11.15 9.59
C TRP A 52 8.99 10.82 10.90
N ILE A 53 8.42 9.98 11.76
CA ILE A 53 9.05 9.55 13.02
C ILE A 53 10.31 8.72 12.80
N ILE A 54 10.30 7.86 11.77
CA ILE A 54 11.39 6.92 11.47
C ILE A 54 12.33 7.42 10.38
N HIS A 55 12.13 8.67 9.94
CA HIS A 55 12.84 9.24 8.81
C HIS A 55 14.31 9.54 9.16
N GLN A 56 15.21 9.10 8.30
CA GLN A 56 16.61 9.50 8.30
C GLN A 56 16.98 10.04 6.91
N PRO A 57 17.70 11.18 6.85
CA PRO A 57 18.09 11.77 5.58
C PRO A 57 19.10 10.88 4.87
N ALA A 58 18.85 10.56 3.59
CA ALA A 58 19.73 9.70 2.82
C ALA A 58 20.97 10.46 2.32
N GLN A 59 22.17 10.00 2.66
CA GLN A 59 23.43 10.56 2.18
C GLN A 59 24.00 9.80 0.97
N GLY A 60 23.52 8.59 0.73
CA GLY A 60 23.88 7.80 -0.44
C GLY A 60 22.84 6.73 -0.78
N MET A 61 23.11 5.99 -1.86
CA MET A 61 22.19 4.97 -2.38
C MET A 61 21.88 3.87 -1.35
N VAL A 62 22.84 3.51 -0.50
CA VAL A 62 22.64 2.50 0.55
C VAL A 62 21.61 2.99 1.58
N ASP A 63 21.68 4.26 1.97
CA ASP A 63 20.74 4.85 2.93
C ASP A 63 19.32 4.86 2.38
N ILE A 64 19.15 5.07 1.07
CA ILE A 64 17.83 4.98 0.40
C ILE A 64 17.23 3.58 0.63
N PHE A 65 18.01 2.51 0.42
CA PHE A 65 17.52 1.14 0.64
C PHE A 65 17.26 0.85 2.12
N ILE A 66 18.13 1.32 3.03
CA ILE A 66 17.93 1.17 4.47
C ILE A 66 16.65 1.87 4.91
N GLN A 67 16.45 3.13 4.52
CA GLN A 67 15.25 3.90 4.84
C GLN A 67 14.00 3.22 4.27
N SER A 68 14.08 2.66 3.06
CA SER A 68 12.99 1.93 2.42
C SER A 68 12.62 0.65 3.19
N PHE A 69 13.63 -0.09 3.64
CA PHE A 69 13.44 -1.28 4.45
C PHE A 69 12.83 -0.96 5.83
N ILE A 70 13.30 0.11 6.49
CA ILE A 70 12.74 0.58 7.76
C ILE A 70 11.28 1.01 7.57
N THR A 71 11.02 1.80 6.54
CA THR A 71 9.68 2.28 6.18
C THR A 71 8.71 1.12 5.96
N CYS A 72 9.12 0.14 5.15
CA CYS A 72 8.39 -1.11 4.94
C CYS A 72 8.11 -1.83 6.25
N SER A 73 9.14 -2.10 7.05
CA SER A 73 9.01 -2.89 8.29
C SER A 73 8.04 -2.26 9.29
N VAL A 74 8.08 -0.93 9.43
CA VAL A 74 7.25 -0.22 10.41
C VAL A 74 5.81 -0.11 9.94
N ILE A 75 5.58 0.32 8.71
CA ILE A 75 4.21 0.56 8.23
C ILE A 75 3.49 -0.76 7.96
N ASP A 76 4.14 -1.72 7.31
CA ASP A 76 3.55 -3.03 6.99
C ASP A 76 3.12 -3.75 8.26
N PHE A 77 3.94 -3.69 9.32
CA PHE A 77 3.58 -4.23 10.63
C PHE A 77 2.24 -3.68 11.15
N TRP A 78 2.07 -2.36 11.14
CA TRP A 78 0.84 -1.73 11.62
C TRP A 78 -0.35 -2.00 10.70
N ASN A 79 -0.15 -2.00 9.38
CA ASN A 79 -1.20 -2.28 8.41
C ASN A 79 -1.69 -3.73 8.49
N VAL A 80 -0.79 -4.70 8.60
CA VAL A 80 -1.13 -6.11 8.81
C VAL A 80 -1.96 -6.28 10.09
N LEU A 81 -1.51 -5.70 11.19
CA LEU A 81 -2.22 -5.78 12.46
C LEU A 81 -3.62 -5.12 12.37
N TYR A 82 -3.69 -3.95 11.74
CA TYR A 82 -4.93 -3.23 11.54
C TYR A 82 -5.94 -4.06 10.74
N ASP A 83 -5.53 -4.65 9.60
CA ASP A 83 -6.44 -5.42 8.75
C ASP A 83 -6.90 -6.72 9.42
N ILE A 84 -6.03 -7.38 10.19
CA ILE A 84 -6.44 -8.57 10.98
C ILE A 84 -7.54 -8.18 11.97
N ILE A 85 -7.36 -7.07 12.70
CA ILE A 85 -8.35 -6.57 13.65
C ILE A 85 -9.63 -6.13 12.93
N ALA A 86 -9.53 -5.46 11.79
CA ALA A 86 -10.66 -4.99 11.01
C ALA A 86 -11.52 -6.15 10.47
N ILE A 87 -10.90 -7.24 10.03
CA ILE A 87 -11.61 -8.47 9.60
C ILE A 87 -12.28 -9.12 10.81
N LYS A 88 -11.58 -9.28 11.93
CA LYS A 88 -12.15 -9.86 13.17
C LYS A 88 -13.35 -9.07 13.69
N ALA A 89 -13.33 -7.75 13.55
CA ALA A 89 -14.42 -6.87 13.93
C ALA A 89 -15.58 -6.83 12.91
N GLY A 90 -15.47 -7.52 11.77
CA GLY A 90 -16.47 -7.47 10.69
C GLY A 90 -16.53 -6.13 9.94
N GLY A 91 -15.50 -5.30 10.08
CA GLY A 91 -15.37 -4.01 9.39
C GLY A 91 -14.72 -4.12 8.02
N LEU A 92 -13.97 -5.19 7.76
CA LEU A 92 -13.30 -5.46 6.49
C LEU A 92 -13.59 -6.90 6.05
N TYR A 93 -13.89 -7.07 4.76
CA TYR A 93 -13.95 -8.36 4.10
C TYR A 93 -12.98 -8.36 2.92
N VAL A 94 -12.23 -9.45 2.80
CA VAL A 94 -11.29 -9.68 1.71
C VAL A 94 -11.62 -11.02 1.07
N TYR A 95 -12.11 -10.99 -0.16
CA TYR A 95 -12.64 -12.14 -0.88
C TYR A 95 -11.54 -12.90 -1.64
N ASN A 96 -10.43 -13.22 -0.97
CA ASN A 96 -9.30 -13.96 -1.55
C ASN A 96 -9.44 -15.48 -1.34
N GLN A 97 -8.46 -16.24 -1.83
CA GLN A 97 -8.50 -17.70 -1.78
C GLN A 97 -8.55 -18.26 -0.34
N PRO A 98 -7.75 -17.76 0.64
CA PRO A 98 -7.93 -18.16 2.04
C PRO A 98 -9.33 -17.90 2.60
N TRP A 99 -9.96 -16.78 2.25
CA TRP A 99 -11.33 -16.48 2.67
C TRP A 99 -12.34 -17.48 2.12
N ALA A 100 -12.21 -17.83 0.83
CA ALA A 100 -13.05 -18.85 0.18
C ALA A 100 -12.89 -20.22 0.84
N GLN A 101 -11.68 -20.53 1.31
CA GLN A 101 -11.36 -21.76 2.05
C GLN A 101 -11.75 -21.72 3.53
N GLY A 102 -12.41 -20.65 4.01
CA GLY A 102 -12.83 -20.51 5.40
C GLY A 102 -11.66 -20.41 6.38
N LYS A 103 -10.51 -19.85 5.96
CA LYS A 103 -9.34 -19.66 6.81
C LYS A 103 -9.50 -18.47 7.76
N GLU A 104 -8.67 -18.47 8.81
CA GLU A 104 -8.62 -17.43 9.82
C GLU A 104 -8.17 -16.06 9.24
N PRO A 105 -8.56 -14.93 9.87
CA PRO A 105 -8.21 -13.58 9.44
C PRO A 105 -6.73 -13.36 9.14
N GLU A 106 -5.83 -13.93 9.94
CA GLU A 106 -4.39 -13.86 9.74
C GLU A 106 -3.97 -14.46 8.38
N SER A 107 -4.56 -15.59 8.01
CA SER A 107 -4.27 -16.24 6.73
C SER A 107 -4.83 -15.44 5.55
N ILE A 108 -5.97 -14.78 5.75
CA ILE A 108 -6.57 -13.90 4.75
C ILE A 108 -5.66 -12.69 4.51
N VAL A 109 -5.21 -12.01 5.57
CA VAL A 109 -4.39 -10.81 5.48
C VAL A 109 -3.00 -11.10 4.92
N LEU A 110 -2.29 -12.09 5.48
CA LEU A 110 -0.92 -12.43 5.05
C LEU A 110 -0.84 -12.91 3.58
N ASP A 111 -1.98 -13.23 2.97
CA ASP A 111 -2.00 -13.61 1.56
C ASP A 111 -1.82 -12.42 0.60
N TYR A 112 -2.25 -11.20 0.95
CA TYR A 112 -2.03 -10.02 0.12
C TYR A 112 -1.17 -8.94 0.79
N ALA A 113 -1.22 -8.81 2.11
CA ALA A 113 -0.71 -7.66 2.85
C ALA A 113 0.77 -7.38 2.60
N LEU A 114 1.64 -8.40 2.65
CA LEU A 114 3.08 -8.24 2.42
C LEU A 114 3.40 -7.61 1.04
N TRP A 115 2.57 -7.90 0.02
CA TRP A 115 2.75 -7.31 -1.30
C TRP A 115 2.04 -5.96 -1.42
N ILE A 116 0.80 -5.83 -0.95
CA ILE A 116 0.05 -4.58 -1.02
C ILE A 116 0.66 -3.50 -0.14
N PHE A 117 0.79 -3.76 1.17
CA PHE A 117 1.33 -2.84 2.15
C PHE A 117 2.86 -2.85 2.09
N GLY A 118 3.52 -3.95 2.44
CA GLY A 118 4.99 -4.02 2.41
C GLY A 118 5.61 -3.62 1.07
N GLY A 119 5.03 -4.04 -0.06
CA GLY A 119 5.48 -3.60 -1.38
C GLY A 119 5.29 -2.10 -1.61
N PHE A 120 4.14 -1.53 -1.22
CA PHE A 120 3.89 -0.10 -1.31
C PHE A 120 4.85 0.67 -0.41
N ASP A 121 4.98 0.26 0.84
CA ASP A 121 5.76 0.93 1.87
C ASP A 121 7.26 0.95 1.52
N PHE A 122 7.78 -0.15 0.96
CA PHE A 122 9.14 -0.19 0.43
C PHE A 122 9.33 0.76 -0.75
N CYS A 123 8.41 0.73 -1.74
CA CYS A 123 8.47 1.60 -2.90
C CYS A 123 8.34 3.08 -2.51
N TYR A 124 7.47 3.39 -1.57
CA TYR A 124 7.25 4.73 -1.06
C TYR A 124 8.49 5.23 -0.32
N GLY A 125 9.14 4.38 0.48
CA GLY A 125 10.43 4.69 1.09
C GLY A 125 11.53 4.98 0.04
N LEU A 126 11.59 4.20 -1.05
CA LEU A 126 12.56 4.42 -2.14
C LEU A 126 12.32 5.78 -2.81
N VAL A 127 11.06 6.09 -3.10
CA VAL A 127 10.66 7.35 -3.72
C VAL A 127 10.98 8.51 -2.79
N LEU A 128 10.62 8.42 -1.51
CA LEU A 128 10.84 9.51 -0.56
C LEU A 128 12.33 9.79 -0.33
N ALA A 129 13.12 8.77 -0.02
CA ALA A 129 14.55 8.94 0.22
C ALA A 129 15.30 9.28 -1.08
N GLY A 130 14.85 8.77 -2.22
CA GLY A 130 15.39 9.14 -3.54
C GLY A 130 15.09 10.60 -3.91
N ASP A 131 13.89 11.10 -3.63
CA ASP A 131 13.51 12.50 -3.85
C ASP A 131 14.41 13.42 -3.02
N GLU A 132 14.59 13.11 -1.73
CA GLU A 132 15.44 13.89 -0.84
C GLU A 132 16.92 13.87 -1.26
N TYR A 133 17.45 12.68 -1.58
CA TYR A 133 18.83 12.54 -2.04
C TYR A 133 19.05 13.32 -3.34
N THR A 134 18.13 13.23 -4.30
CA THR A 134 18.26 13.95 -5.57
C THR A 134 18.12 15.45 -5.40
N ALA A 135 17.18 15.92 -4.58
CA ALA A 135 17.00 17.34 -4.27
C ALA A 135 18.21 17.94 -3.53
N SER A 136 18.92 17.14 -2.72
CA SER A 136 20.10 17.59 -1.97
C SER A 136 21.37 17.65 -2.83
N ASN A 137 21.46 16.81 -3.87
CA ASN A 137 22.67 16.67 -4.68
C ASN A 137 22.57 17.33 -6.07
N TYR A 138 21.37 17.59 -6.56
CA TYR A 138 21.12 18.12 -7.90
C TYR A 138 20.12 19.28 -7.86
N LYS A 139 20.27 20.22 -8.80
CA LYS A 139 19.28 21.28 -9.01
C LYS A 139 18.15 20.74 -9.88
N LEU A 140 17.06 20.33 -9.24
CA LEU A 140 15.88 19.82 -9.93
C LEU A 140 14.96 20.96 -10.37
N SER A 141 14.49 20.90 -11.62
CA SER A 141 13.44 21.78 -12.10
C SER A 141 12.06 21.33 -11.60
N LEU A 142 11.04 22.17 -11.79
CA LEU A 142 9.65 21.79 -11.50
C LEU A 142 9.20 20.57 -12.32
N LEU A 143 9.67 20.46 -13.57
CA LEU A 143 9.36 19.34 -14.45
C LEU A 143 9.97 18.04 -13.90
N ASP A 144 11.23 18.09 -13.46
CA ASP A 144 11.92 16.93 -12.89
C ASP A 144 11.19 16.41 -11.64
N ASN A 145 10.84 17.32 -10.72
CA ASN A 145 10.07 16.97 -9.53
C ASN A 145 8.69 16.40 -9.87
N SER A 146 8.02 16.92 -10.88
CA SER A 146 6.70 16.43 -11.31
C SER A 146 6.80 15.04 -11.93
N LEU A 147 7.80 14.80 -12.77
CA LEU A 147 8.07 13.49 -13.35
C LEU A 147 8.45 12.48 -12.28
N PHE A 148 9.32 12.86 -11.33
CA PHE A 148 9.71 12.02 -10.21
C PHE A 148 8.49 11.61 -9.37
N PHE A 149 7.60 12.56 -9.07
CA PHE A 149 6.34 12.29 -8.39
C PHE A 149 5.44 11.31 -9.15
N ILE A 150 5.21 11.55 -10.45
CA ILE A 150 4.34 10.69 -11.28
C ILE A 150 4.92 9.28 -11.35
N MET A 151 6.22 9.16 -11.63
CA MET A 151 6.89 7.86 -11.70
C MET A 151 6.87 7.16 -10.35
N GLY A 152 7.12 7.89 -9.26
CA GLY A 152 7.05 7.36 -7.91
C GLY A 152 5.67 6.83 -7.56
N LEU A 153 4.60 7.56 -7.91
CA LEU A 153 3.22 7.10 -7.71
C LEU A 153 2.91 5.85 -8.54
N VAL A 154 3.33 5.82 -9.81
CA VAL A 154 3.15 4.64 -10.68
C VAL A 154 3.86 3.42 -10.08
N VAL A 155 5.11 3.57 -9.66
CA VAL A 155 5.89 2.49 -9.02
C VAL A 155 5.20 1.99 -7.74
N CYS A 156 4.74 2.91 -6.89
CA CYS A 156 4.02 2.61 -5.66
C CYS A 156 2.67 1.88 -5.89
N ILE A 157 2.08 1.98 -7.08
CA ILE A 157 0.83 1.27 -7.42
C ILE A 157 1.13 -0.05 -8.12
N VAL A 158 1.99 -0.03 -9.14
CA VAL A 158 2.21 -1.14 -10.05
C VAL A 158 2.95 -2.28 -9.37
N ILE A 159 4.04 -2.00 -8.63
CA ILE A 159 4.85 -3.05 -8.01
C ILE A 159 4.03 -3.87 -6.99
N PRO A 160 3.29 -3.24 -6.04
CA PRO A 160 2.47 -3.99 -5.07
C PRO A 160 1.41 -4.87 -5.72
N VAL A 161 0.68 -4.29 -6.69
CA VAL A 161 -0.41 -4.99 -7.38
C VAL A 161 0.11 -6.17 -8.19
N LEU A 162 1.19 -5.97 -8.97
CA LEU A 162 1.82 -7.07 -9.71
C LEU A 162 2.37 -8.15 -8.76
N GLY A 163 2.91 -7.76 -7.61
CA GLY A 163 3.36 -8.67 -6.57
C GLY A 163 2.25 -9.63 -6.12
N VAL A 164 1.07 -9.08 -5.79
CA VAL A 164 -0.12 -9.89 -5.47
C VAL A 164 -0.52 -10.78 -6.64
N MET A 165 -0.63 -10.22 -7.85
CA MET A 165 -1.08 -10.97 -9.03
C MET A 165 -0.17 -12.15 -9.35
N ILE A 166 1.14 -11.95 -9.33
CA ILE A 166 2.15 -12.97 -9.59
C ILE A 166 2.10 -14.04 -8.48
N LYS A 167 2.04 -13.63 -7.21
CA LYS A 167 1.93 -14.56 -6.07
C LYS A 167 0.67 -15.41 -6.18
N SER A 168 -0.47 -14.77 -6.41
CA SER A 168 -1.78 -15.43 -6.52
C SER A 168 -1.78 -16.41 -7.69
N TYR A 169 -1.27 -16.00 -8.86
CA TYR A 169 -1.23 -16.88 -10.03
C TYR A 169 -0.37 -18.11 -9.78
N LYS A 170 0.83 -17.93 -9.22
CA LYS A 170 1.73 -19.04 -8.89
C LYS A 170 1.16 -20.01 -7.86
N ARG A 171 0.38 -19.50 -6.90
CA ARG A 171 -0.11 -20.30 -5.77
C ARG A 171 -1.48 -20.93 -6.02
N TYR A 172 -2.35 -20.24 -6.74
CA TYR A 172 -3.78 -20.58 -6.87
C TYR A 172 -4.26 -20.71 -8.33
N GLY A 173 -3.45 -20.32 -9.31
CA GLY A 173 -3.82 -20.41 -10.73
C GLY A 173 -4.70 -19.26 -11.25
N HIS A 174 -4.92 -18.20 -10.45
CA HIS A 174 -5.67 -17.00 -10.85
C HIS A 174 -5.00 -15.74 -10.29
N PHE A 175 -5.27 -14.58 -10.89
CA PHE A 175 -4.59 -13.32 -10.57
C PHE A 175 -5.02 -12.64 -9.26
N GLY A 176 -6.04 -13.15 -8.56
CA GLY A 176 -6.50 -12.56 -7.29
C GLY A 176 -7.14 -11.16 -7.43
N ILE A 177 -7.55 -10.78 -8.65
CA ILE A 177 -8.23 -9.50 -8.95
C ILE A 177 -9.76 -9.63 -9.04
N GLU A 178 -10.28 -10.81 -8.74
CA GLU A 178 -11.70 -11.12 -8.72
C GLU A 178 -12.03 -11.83 -7.39
N PRO A 179 -13.26 -11.68 -6.87
CA PRO A 179 -13.67 -12.34 -5.64
C PRO A 179 -13.68 -13.85 -5.83
N CYS A 180 -13.02 -14.58 -4.94
CA CYS A 180 -13.19 -16.03 -4.84
C CYS A 180 -14.59 -16.33 -4.25
N SER A 181 -15.21 -17.44 -4.64
CA SER A 181 -16.47 -17.92 -4.07
C SER A 181 -16.21 -18.94 -2.95
N LYS A 182 -17.08 -18.97 -1.93
CA LYS A 182 -17.14 -20.07 -0.97
C LYS A 182 -17.82 -21.29 -1.56
#